data_AF-A0A7C1UHM4-F1
#
_entry.id   AF-A0A7C1UHM4-F1
#
_cell.length_a   1.000
_cell.length_b   1.000
_cell.length_c   1.000
_cell.angle_alpha   90.00
_cell.angle_beta   90.00
_cell.angle_gamma   90.00
#
_symmetry.space_group_name_H-M   'P 1'
#
loop_
_entity.id
_entity.type
_entity.pdbx_description
1 polymer ?
#
loop_
_entity_poly.entity_id
_entity_poly.type
_entity_poly.pdbx_seq_one_letter_code
_entity_poly.pdbx_strand_id
1 'polypeptide(L)' 'HDHLIDIQSGKVMEFHNDEIEVLQEKIARKHGYKLVDHRLELYGVPLDKAKT' A
#
# COMPACT_ATOMS: atom_id res chain seq x y z
N HIS A 1 -7.52 -3.52 -2.56
CA HIS A 1 -6.70 -4.00 -1.44
C HIS A 1 -5.27 -4.01 -1.93
N ASP A 2 -4.38 -3.60 -1.05
CA ASP A 2 -2.98 -3.32 -1.34
C ASP A 2 -2.08 -4.26 -0.56
N HIS A 3 -0.77 -4.22 -0.83
CA HIS A 3 0.17 -5.18 -0.26
C HIS A 3 1.25 -4.50 0.57
N LEU A 4 1.54 -5.07 1.75
CA LEU A 4 2.76 -4.81 2.51
C LEU A 4 3.64 -6.06 2.46
N ILE A 5 4.85 -5.91 1.94
CA ILE A 5 5.80 -6.98 1.71
C ILE A 5 6.95 -6.84 2.70
N ASP A 6 7.16 -7.88 3.51
CA ASP A 6 8.37 -8.02 4.32
C ASP A 6 9.52 -8.50 3.43
N ILE A 7 10.52 -7.65 3.24
CA ILE A 7 11.67 -7.96 2.36
C ILE A 7 12.61 -9.01 2.94
N GLN A 8 12.54 -9.29 4.25
CA GLN A 8 13.39 -10.30 4.90
C GLN A 8 12.78 -11.70 4.79
N SER A 9 11.48 -11.83 5.04
CA SER A 9 10.80 -13.13 5.02
C SER A 9 10.10 -13.44 3.70
N GLY A 10 9.85 -12.43 2.85
CA GLY A 10 9.01 -12.55 1.67
C GLY A 10 7.51 -12.63 1.98
N LYS A 11 7.13 -12.48 3.25
CA LYS A 11 5.72 -12.51 3.67
C LYS A 11 4.98 -11.32 3.05
N VAL A 12 3.82 -11.61 2.45
CA VAL A 12 2.90 -10.61 1.90
C VAL A 12 1.70 -10.49 2.83
N MET A 13 1.33 -9.26 3.13
CA MET A 13 0.13 -8.93 3.91
C MET A 13 -0.79 -8.05 3.06
N GLU A 14 -2.03 -8.47 2.89
CA GLU A 14 -3.06 -7.64 2.27
C GLU A 14 -3.59 -6.61 3.27
N PHE A 15 -3.82 -5.38 2.81
CA PHE A 15 -4.48 -4.35 3.60
C PHE A 15 -5.43 -3.52 2.76
N HIS A 16 -6.29 -2.76 3.44
CA HIS A 16 -7.14 -1.75 2.84
C HIS A 16 -7.17 -0.53 3.76
N ASN A 17 -7.19 0.66 3.17
CA ASN A 17 -7.21 1.91 3.92
C ASN A 17 -8.05 2.96 3.19
N ASP A 18 -9.24 3.23 3.70
CA ASP A 18 -10.20 4.16 3.11
C ASP A 18 -9.64 5.57 2.88
N GLU A 19 -8.73 6.05 3.75
CA GLU A 19 -8.14 7.38 3.62
C GLU A 19 -7.21 7.48 2.41
N ILE A 20 -6.43 6.43 2.16
CA ILE A 20 -5.54 6.34 0.99
C ILE A 20 -6.35 6.29 -0.30
N GLU A 21 -7.42 5.49 -0.34
CA GLU A 21 -8.31 5.36 -1.50
C GLU A 21 -8.94 6.72 -1.88
N VAL A 22 -9.45 7.44 -0.86
CA VAL A 22 -10.00 8.78 -1.04
C VAL A 22 -8.94 9.76 -1.54
N LEU A 23 -7.70 9.65 -1.06
CA LEU A 23 -6.60 10.52 -1.48
C LEU A 23 -6.21 10.27 -2.95
N GLN A 24 -6.09 9.02 -3.36
CA GLN A 24 -5.75 8.64 -4.75
C GLN A 24 -6.80 9.17 -5.73
N GLU A 25 -8.10 8.99 -5.44
CA GLU A 25 -9.20 9.50 -6.25
C GLU A 25 -9.15 11.04 -6.36
N LYS A 26 -8.88 11.73 -5.25
CA LYS A 26 -8.74 13.20 -5.24
C LYS A 26 -7.58 13.68 -6.11
N ILE A 27 -6.43 13.00 -6.05
CA ILE A 27 -5.26 13.32 -6.88
C ILE A 27 -5.60 13.14 -8.36
N ALA A 28 -6.18 12.00 -8.75
CA ALA A 28 -6.58 11.75 -10.13
C ALA A 28 -7.51 12.86 -10.65
N ARG A 29 -8.54 13.21 -9.89
CA ARG A 29 -9.50 14.27 -10.24
C ARG A 29 -8.84 15.64 -10.37
N LYS A 30 -7.91 15.98 -9.49
CA LYS A 30 -7.18 17.25 -9.54
C LYS A 30 -6.39 17.41 -10.84
N HIS A 31 -5.94 16.30 -11.43
CA HIS A 31 -5.22 16.28 -12.71
C HIS A 31 -6.14 16.05 -13.92
N GLY A 32 -7.46 16.06 -13.74
CA GLY A 32 -8.42 15.89 -14.84
C GLY A 32 -8.67 14.45 -15.25
N TYR A 33 -8.30 13.47 -14.41
CA TYR A 33 -8.48 12.05 -14.68
C TYR A 33 -9.55 11.43 -13.78
N LYS A 34 -10.23 10.41 -14.29
CA LYS A 34 -11.01 9.45 -13.47
C LYS A 34 -10.07 8.31 -13.11
N LEU A 35 -9.93 7.98 -11.83
CA LEU A 35 -9.15 6.80 -11.43
C LEU A 35 -9.90 5.54 -11.90
N VAL A 36 -9.19 4.67 -12.60
CA VAL A 36 -9.74 3.39 -13.09
C VAL A 36 -9.20 2.23 -12.26
N ASP A 37 -7.92 2.31 -11.91
CA ASP A 37 -7.23 1.31 -11.11
C ASP A 37 -5.99 1.93 -10.47
N HIS A 38 -5.42 1.24 -9.48
CA HIS A 38 -4.14 1.61 -8.88
C HIS A 38 -3.38 0.36 -8.42
N ARG A 39 -2.08 0.51 -8.21
CA ARG A 39 -1.26 -0.49 -7.54
C ARG A 39 -0.47 0.19 -6.43
N LEU A 40 -0.73 -0.20 -5.18
CA LEU A 40 0.06 0.22 -4.03
C LEU A 40 0.72 -1.00 -3.38
N GLU A 41 2.02 -0.88 -3.20
CA GLU A 41 2.85 -1.85 -2.52
C GLU A 41 3.75 -1.09 -1.53
N LEU A 42 3.74 -1.54 -0.29
CA LEU A 42 4.66 -1.09 0.75
C LEU A 42 5.73 -2.16 0.94
N TYR A 43 6.97 -1.73 1.13
CA TYR A 43 8.11 -2.61 1.35
C TYR A 43 8.71 -2.27 2.71
N GLY A 44 8.75 -3.24 3.61
CA GLY A 44 9.16 -3.02 5.00
C GLY A 44 10.00 -4.16 5.55
N VAL A 45 10.54 -3.93 6.74
CA VAL A 45 11.15 -4.96 7.60
C VAL A 45 10.41 -4.95 8.95
N PRO A 46 10.34 -6.09 9.66
CA PRO A 46 9.78 -6.12 11.01
C PRO A 46 10.49 -5.13 11.93
N LEU A 47 9.73 -4.38 12.73
CA LEU A 47 10.28 -3.41 13.69
C LEU A 47 11.06 -4.10 14.82
N ASP A 48 10.59 -5.26 15.25
CA ASP A 48 11.34 -6.12 16.15
C ASP A 48 12.24 -7.01 15.32
N LYS A 49 13.56 -6.95 15.58
CA LYS A 49 14.44 -8.07 15.22
C LYS A 49 13.81 -9.30 15.82
N ALA A 50 13.31 -10.22 14.99
CA ALA A 50 12.94 -11.54 15.46
C ALA A 50 14.10 -12.01 16.35
N LYS A 51 13.84 -12.12 17.66
CA LYS A 51 14.85 -12.60 18.59
C LYS A 51 15.13 -14.04 18.19
N THR A 52 16.13 -14.24 17.35
CA THR A 52 16.90 -15.49 17.27
C THR A 52 17.51 -15.78 18.62
#